data_AF-A0A453M412-F1
#
_entry.id   AF-A0A453M412-F1
#
_cell.length_a   1.000
_cell.length_b   1.000
_cell.length_c   1.000
_cell.angle_alpha   90.00
_cell.angle_beta   90.00
_cell.angle_gamma   90.00
#
_symmetry.space_group_name_H-M   'P 1'
#
loop_
_entity.id
_entity.type
_entity.pdbx_description
1 polymer ?
#
loop_
_entity_poly.entity_id
_entity_poly.type
_entity_poly.pdbx_seq_one_letter_code
_entity_poly.pdbx_strand_id
1 'polypeptide(L)'
;MKANAVSGYSNDSNPFGDPNLTENFVWRKKIDRAVTEGQKVDISVKAEKKRQRERMAEIEKVKKRREERAIEKAQHEEEMALLARERARAEFQDWEKKEEEFHFDQSKFRSEIRLREGRTKPIDVLLKNLNFADEFDVELNEPYLVFKGLTVKEMEELHDDIKMHLDLDRESQVNVKYWE
;
A
#
# COMPACT_ATOMS: atom_id res chain seq x y z
N MET A 1 56.49 -13.61 12.23
CA MET A 1 55.73 -14.79 11.80
C MET A 1 54.28 -14.55 12.19
N LYS A 2 53.32 -14.52 11.25
CA LYS A 2 51.91 -14.34 11.61
C LYS A 2 51.44 -15.63 12.28
N ALA A 3 50.99 -15.55 13.53
CA ALA A 3 50.39 -16.69 14.21
C ALA A 3 49.20 -17.19 13.38
N ASN A 4 49.16 -18.50 13.11
CA ASN A 4 48.03 -19.12 12.43
C ASN A 4 46.81 -18.91 13.35
N ALA A 5 45.77 -18.22 12.88
CA ALA A 5 44.60 -17.89 13.69
C ALA A 5 43.35 -18.44 13.00
N VAL A 6 42.54 -19.17 13.74
CA VAL A 6 41.28 -19.75 13.26
C VAL A 6 40.14 -18.90 13.78
N SER A 7 39.37 -18.30 12.87
CA SER A 7 38.25 -17.40 13.22
C SER A 7 38.64 -16.24 14.15
N GLY A 8 39.89 -15.76 14.06
CA GLY A 8 40.42 -14.65 14.87
C GLY A 8 41.04 -15.05 16.21
N TYR A 9 41.01 -16.34 16.59
CA TYR A 9 41.57 -16.85 17.83
C TYR A 9 42.88 -17.61 17.61
N SER A 10 43.81 -17.49 18.56
CA SER A 10 45.03 -18.31 18.66
C SER A 10 44.87 -19.38 19.73
N ASN A 11 45.76 -20.39 19.77
CA ASN A 11 45.73 -21.42 20.81
C ASN A 11 45.85 -20.85 22.23
N ASP A 12 46.66 -19.79 22.40
CA ASP A 12 46.90 -19.14 23.70
C ASP A 12 45.75 -18.23 24.14
N SER A 13 44.90 -17.82 23.19
CA SER A 13 43.76 -16.92 23.42
C SER A 13 42.49 -17.51 22.80
N ASN A 14 42.10 -18.68 23.32
CA ASN A 14 41.00 -19.49 22.82
C ASN A 14 39.81 -19.58 23.82
N PRO A 15 38.60 -19.11 23.47
CA PRO A 15 37.42 -19.26 24.33
C PRO A 15 36.83 -20.69 24.36
N PHE A 16 37.30 -21.59 23.50
CA PHE A 16 36.72 -22.93 23.29
C PHE A 16 37.38 -24.04 24.12
N GLY A 17 38.44 -23.73 24.89
CA GLY A 17 39.12 -24.71 25.75
C GLY A 17 39.85 -25.83 24.99
N ASP A 18 40.05 -25.67 23.68
CA ASP A 18 40.83 -26.58 22.84
C ASP A 18 42.30 -26.11 22.76
N PRO A 19 43.27 -26.89 23.29
CA PRO A 19 44.70 -26.53 23.23
C PRO A 19 45.26 -26.46 21.81
N ASN A 20 44.61 -27.12 20.84
CA ASN A 20 45.12 -27.33 19.48
C ASN A 20 44.23 -26.68 18.41
N LEU A 21 43.56 -25.57 18.74
CA LEU A 21 42.60 -24.87 17.87
C LEU A 21 43.13 -24.58 16.45
N THR A 22 44.42 -24.30 16.31
CA THR A 22 45.06 -23.99 15.02
C THR A 22 45.43 -25.22 14.19
N GLU A 23 45.33 -26.42 14.76
CA GLU A 23 45.63 -27.67 14.07
C GLU A 23 44.45 -28.12 13.21
N ASN A 24 44.75 -28.72 12.06
CA ASN A 24 43.70 -29.30 11.22
C ASN A 24 43.19 -30.59 11.85
N PHE A 25 41.88 -30.65 12.09
CA PHE A 25 41.25 -31.87 12.58
C PHE A 25 41.44 -33.04 11.61
N VAL A 26 41.98 -34.15 12.12
CA VAL A 26 42.14 -35.41 11.38
C VAL A 26 41.38 -36.51 12.11
N TRP A 27 40.40 -37.09 11.43
CA TRP A 27 39.63 -38.20 11.97
C TRP A 27 40.38 -39.53 11.81
N ARG A 28 41.41 -39.75 12.64
CA ARG A 28 42.31 -40.92 12.57
C ARG A 28 41.55 -42.24 12.52
N LYS A 29 40.59 -42.45 13.44
CA LYS A 29 39.75 -43.65 13.48
C LYS A 29 38.96 -43.92 12.18
N LYS A 30 38.57 -42.87 11.45
CA LYS A 30 37.90 -43.00 10.15
C LYS A 30 38.88 -43.41 9.06
N ILE A 31 40.10 -42.87 9.09
CA ILE A 31 41.18 -43.23 8.16
C ILE A 31 41.58 -44.69 8.41
N ASP A 32 41.83 -45.06 9.66
CA ASP A 32 42.21 -46.42 10.04
C ASP A 32 41.17 -47.45 9.57
N ARG A 33 39.88 -47.15 9.78
CA ARG A 33 38.77 -47.98 9.29
C ARG A 33 38.77 -48.11 7.77
N ALA A 34 38.90 -47.01 7.04
CA ALA A 34 38.92 -47.02 5.58
C ALA A 34 40.12 -47.80 5.02
N VAL A 35 41.28 -47.71 5.68
CA VAL A 35 42.48 -48.47 5.33
C VAL A 35 42.26 -49.97 5.58
N THR A 36 41.67 -50.37 6.72
CA THR A 36 41.32 -51.78 6.98
C THR A 36 40.28 -52.34 6.01
N GLU A 37 39.39 -51.50 5.49
CA GLU A 37 38.41 -51.84 4.44
C GLU A 37 39.03 -51.86 3.03
N GLY A 38 40.35 -51.63 2.91
CA GLY A 38 41.09 -51.67 1.64
C GLY A 38 40.96 -50.41 0.78
N GLN A 39 40.37 -49.33 1.29
CA GLN A 39 40.27 -48.06 0.57
C GLN A 39 41.60 -47.29 0.62
N LYS A 40 42.05 -46.79 -0.54
CA LYS A 40 43.17 -45.84 -0.61
C LYS A 40 42.68 -44.44 -0.25
N VAL A 41 43.02 -43.98 0.96
CA VAL A 41 42.72 -42.62 1.41
C VAL A 41 43.86 -41.68 1.01
N ASP A 42 43.61 -40.77 0.07
CA ASP A 42 44.57 -39.73 -0.30
C ASP A 42 44.45 -38.52 0.66
N ILE A 43 45.42 -38.43 1.58
CA ILE A 43 45.55 -37.38 2.60
C ILE A 43 46.51 -36.28 2.11
N SER A 44 46.96 -36.33 0.86
CA SER A 44 47.83 -35.31 0.30
C SER A 44 47.20 -33.92 0.40
N VAL A 45 48.05 -32.92 0.69
CA VAL A 45 47.67 -31.50 0.68
C VAL A 45 47.00 -31.12 -0.65
N LYS A 46 47.40 -31.75 -1.77
CA LYS A 46 46.77 -31.53 -3.08
C LYS A 46 45.32 -32.04 -3.13
N ALA A 47 45.06 -33.22 -2.57
CA ALA A 47 43.73 -33.82 -2.53
C ALA A 47 42.79 -33.02 -1.61
N GLU A 48 43.27 -32.57 -0.44
CA GLU A 48 42.47 -31.72 0.45
C GLU A 48 42.17 -30.36 -0.18
N LYS A 49 43.15 -29.74 -0.85
CA LYS A 49 42.93 -28.48 -1.59
C LYS A 49 41.91 -28.64 -2.71
N LYS A 50 41.86 -29.79 -3.38
CA LYS A 50 40.83 -30.11 -4.38
C LYS A 50 39.44 -30.21 -3.73
N ARG A 51 39.30 -30.98 -2.65
CA ARG A 51 38.04 -31.09 -1.88
C ARG A 51 37.56 -29.75 -1.34
N GLN A 52 38.47 -28.88 -0.90
CA GLN A 52 38.14 -27.53 -0.46
C GLN A 52 37.60 -26.66 -1.61
N ARG A 53 38.23 -26.72 -2.79
CA ARG A 53 37.73 -26.00 -3.98
C ARG A 53 36.35 -26.48 -4.40
N GLU A 54 36.11 -27.79 -4.40
CA GLU A 54 34.79 -28.37 -4.71
C GLU A 54 33.72 -27.89 -3.72
N ARG A 55 34.01 -27.93 -2.41
CA ARG A 55 33.12 -27.38 -1.37
C ARG A 55 32.84 -25.89 -1.55
N MET A 56 33.86 -25.10 -1.85
CA MET A 56 33.69 -23.65 -2.09
C MET A 56 32.84 -23.38 -3.34
N ALA A 57 33.04 -24.13 -4.43
CA ALA A 57 32.23 -24.01 -5.63
C ALA A 57 30.75 -24.40 -5.39
N GLU A 58 30.51 -25.41 -4.54
CA GLU A 58 29.14 -25.77 -4.15
C GLU A 58 28.48 -24.68 -3.31
N ILE A 59 29.20 -24.10 -2.34
CA ILE A 59 28.74 -22.96 -1.55
C ILE A 59 28.39 -21.78 -2.46
N GLU A 60 29.22 -21.48 -3.45
CA GLU A 60 28.99 -20.40 -4.41
C GLU A 60 27.72 -20.65 -5.23
N LYS A 61 27.50 -21.87 -5.74
CA LYS A 61 26.25 -22.24 -6.43
C LYS A 61 25.02 -22.09 -5.53
N VAL A 62 25.13 -22.45 -4.24
CA VAL A 62 24.04 -22.28 -3.27
C VAL A 62 23.77 -20.80 -3.01
N LYS A 63 24.82 -19.98 -2.86
CA LYS A 63 24.69 -18.53 -2.69
C LYS A 63 23.99 -17.89 -3.88
N LYS A 64 24.43 -18.20 -5.10
CA LYS A 64 23.80 -17.69 -6.33
C LYS A 64 22.31 -18.02 -6.40
N ARG A 65 21.93 -19.27 -6.11
CA ARG A 65 20.52 -19.68 -6.06
C ARG A 65 19.70 -19.00 -4.95
N ARG A 66 20.33 -18.53 -3.87
CA ARG A 66 19.65 -17.77 -2.82
C ARG A 66 19.45 -16.32 -3.25
N GLU A 67 20.45 -15.74 -3.90
CA GLU A 67 20.40 -14.39 -4.45
C GLU A 67 19.37 -14.28 -5.57
N GLU A 68 19.36 -15.21 -6.52
CA GLU A 68 18.35 -15.28 -7.59
C GLU A 68 16.92 -15.34 -7.02
N ARG A 69 16.67 -16.22 -6.04
CA ARG A 69 15.37 -16.30 -5.35
C ARG A 69 15.01 -15.05 -4.55
N ALA A 70 15.99 -14.38 -3.98
CA ALA A 70 15.75 -13.14 -3.23
C ALA A 70 15.37 -12.00 -4.19
N ILE A 71 16.03 -11.91 -5.34
CA ILE A 71 15.71 -10.94 -6.40
C ILE A 71 14.30 -11.22 -6.95
N GLU A 72 13.99 -12.46 -7.33
CA GLU A 72 12.67 -12.84 -7.84
C GLU A 72 11.56 -12.54 -6.84
N LYS A 73 11.78 -12.89 -5.56
CA LYS A 73 10.82 -12.59 -4.49
C LYS A 73 10.64 -11.08 -4.30
N ALA A 74 11.73 -10.31 -4.32
CA ALA A 74 11.66 -8.86 -4.16
C ALA A 74 10.91 -8.19 -5.32
N GLN A 75 11.16 -8.63 -6.56
CA GLN A 75 10.45 -8.15 -7.75
C GLN A 75 8.96 -8.48 -7.68
N HIS A 76 8.61 -9.71 -7.31
CA HIS A 76 7.21 -10.11 -7.15
C HIS A 76 6.51 -9.34 -6.03
N GLU A 77 7.18 -9.13 -4.90
CA GLU A 77 6.65 -8.34 -3.78
C GLU A 77 6.45 -6.87 -4.17
N GLU A 78 7.37 -6.28 -4.93
CA GLU A 78 7.25 -4.92 -5.48
C GLU A 78 6.08 -4.79 -6.46
N GLU A 79 5.92 -5.73 -7.38
CA GLU A 79 4.80 -5.77 -8.33
C GLU A 79 3.46 -5.90 -7.61
N MET A 80 3.36 -6.80 -6.64
CA MET A 80 2.15 -6.98 -5.83
C MET A 80 1.83 -5.75 -4.99
N ALA A 81 2.85 -5.08 -4.42
CA ALA A 81 2.68 -3.85 -3.67
C ALA A 81 2.19 -2.70 -4.55
N LEU A 82 2.70 -2.60 -5.79
CA LEU A 82 2.24 -1.60 -6.76
C LEU A 82 0.79 -1.85 -7.15
N LEU A 83 0.43 -3.09 -7.49
CA LEU A 83 -0.96 -3.46 -7.80
C LEU A 83 -1.92 -3.21 -6.63
N ALA A 84 -1.50 -3.52 -5.40
CA ALA A 84 -2.29 -3.25 -4.20
C ALA A 84 -2.51 -1.74 -4.00
N ARG A 85 -1.48 -0.92 -4.25
CA ARG A 85 -1.58 0.53 -4.18
C ARG A 85 -2.53 1.10 -5.24
N GLU A 86 -2.46 0.59 -6.47
CA GLU A 86 -3.37 1.00 -7.55
C GLU A 86 -4.81 0.65 -7.23
N ARG A 87 -5.07 -0.58 -6.74
CA ARG A 87 -6.42 -0.98 -6.30
C ARG A 87 -6.93 -0.09 -5.17
N ALA A 88 -6.11 0.17 -4.15
CA ALA A 88 -6.50 1.04 -3.04
C ALA A 88 -6.83 2.47 -3.52
N ARG A 89 -6.12 2.97 -4.54
CA ARG A 89 -6.40 4.29 -5.15
C ARG A 89 -7.74 4.32 -5.89
N ALA A 90 -8.02 3.27 -6.68
CA ALA A 90 -9.28 3.15 -7.40
C ALA A 90 -10.46 3.02 -6.42
N GLU A 91 -10.33 2.16 -5.40
CA GLU A 91 -11.34 2.04 -4.35
C GLU A 91 -11.56 3.37 -3.63
N PHE A 92 -10.50 4.10 -3.29
CA PHE A 92 -10.61 5.41 -2.65
C PHE A 92 -11.38 6.42 -3.52
N GLN A 93 -11.10 6.48 -4.82
CA GLN A 93 -11.82 7.37 -5.74
C GLN A 93 -13.31 7.00 -5.85
N ASP A 94 -13.64 5.72 -5.89
CA ASP A 94 -15.04 5.28 -5.92
C ASP A 94 -15.76 5.58 -4.60
N TRP A 95 -15.04 5.50 -3.48
CA TRP A 95 -15.56 5.91 -2.17
C TRP A 95 -15.82 7.41 -2.09
N GLU A 96 -14.88 8.24 -2.56
CA GLU A 96 -14.98 9.70 -2.59
C GLU A 96 -16.22 10.15 -3.40
N LYS A 97 -16.43 9.58 -4.60
CA LYS A 97 -17.63 9.85 -5.41
C LYS A 97 -18.93 9.47 -4.69
N LYS A 98 -18.97 8.30 -4.06
CA LYS A 98 -20.15 7.85 -3.30
C LYS A 98 -20.43 8.72 -2.08
N GLU A 99 -19.39 9.24 -1.45
CA GLU A 99 -19.53 10.18 -0.33
C GLU A 99 -20.11 11.52 -0.80
N GLU A 100 -19.64 12.05 -1.94
CA GLU A 100 -20.20 13.25 -2.57
C GLU A 100 -21.68 13.06 -2.95
N GLU A 101 -22.03 11.95 -3.61
CA GLU A 101 -23.42 11.58 -3.94
C GLU A 101 -24.30 11.48 -2.68
N PHE A 102 -23.79 10.83 -1.63
CA PHE A 102 -24.50 10.70 -0.36
C PHE A 102 -24.76 12.06 0.28
N HIS A 103 -23.77 12.95 0.32
CA HIS A 103 -23.93 14.30 0.86
C HIS A 103 -24.95 15.12 0.06
N PHE A 104 -24.96 14.95 -1.26
CA PHE A 104 -25.92 15.59 -2.15
C PHE A 104 -27.35 15.09 -1.91
N ASP A 105 -27.57 13.78 -1.83
CA ASP A 105 -28.86 13.18 -1.51
C ASP A 105 -29.36 13.60 -0.12
N GLN A 106 -28.45 13.64 0.86
CA GLN A 106 -28.75 14.17 2.19
C GLN A 106 -29.17 15.64 2.13
N SER A 107 -28.54 16.46 1.27
CA SER A 107 -28.93 17.86 1.09
C SER A 107 -30.35 17.98 0.55
N LYS A 108 -30.68 17.27 -0.54
CA LYS A 108 -32.04 17.22 -1.12
C LYS A 108 -33.08 16.82 -0.08
N PHE A 109 -32.81 15.75 0.67
CA PHE A 109 -33.72 15.26 1.72
C PHE A 109 -33.90 16.26 2.86
N ARG A 110 -32.81 16.90 3.32
CA ARG A 110 -32.89 17.94 4.36
C ARG A 110 -33.68 19.16 3.89
N SER A 111 -33.56 19.54 2.62
CA SER A 111 -34.34 20.61 2.00
C SER A 111 -35.84 20.29 1.96
N GLU A 112 -36.20 19.06 1.60
CA GLU A 112 -37.60 18.61 1.62
C GLU A 112 -38.22 18.71 3.04
N ILE A 113 -37.48 18.26 4.06
CA ILE A 113 -37.93 18.37 5.46
C ILE A 113 -38.09 19.83 5.87
N ARG A 114 -37.14 20.71 5.55
CA ARG A 114 -37.20 22.15 5.89
C ARG A 114 -38.39 22.84 5.25
N LEU A 115 -38.68 22.52 3.99
CA LEU A 115 -39.85 23.01 3.25
C LEU A 115 -41.14 22.61 3.96
N ARG A 116 -41.26 21.34 4.37
CA ARG A 116 -42.44 20.84 5.09
C ARG A 116 -42.62 21.47 6.47
N GLU A 117 -41.52 21.73 7.17
CA GLU A 117 -41.54 22.28 8.52
C GLU A 117 -41.55 23.83 8.57
N GLY A 118 -41.58 24.51 7.42
CA GLY A 118 -41.67 25.98 7.33
C GLY A 118 -40.41 26.72 7.77
N ARG A 119 -39.27 26.04 7.85
CA ARG A 119 -37.95 26.57 8.25
C ARG A 119 -36.98 26.57 7.08
N THR A 120 -37.45 27.17 5.98
CA THR A 120 -36.79 27.20 4.68
C THR A 120 -35.49 27.99 4.73
N LYS A 121 -34.44 27.38 4.22
CA LYS A 121 -33.20 28.03 3.82
C LYS A 121 -33.30 28.57 2.38
N PRO A 122 -32.41 29.50 2.00
CA PRO A 122 -32.30 30.01 0.63
C PRO A 122 -32.26 28.92 -0.46
N ILE A 123 -31.41 27.90 -0.30
CA ILE A 123 -31.31 26.79 -1.27
C ILE A 123 -32.64 26.04 -1.47
N ASP A 124 -33.44 25.91 -0.40
CA ASP A 124 -34.71 25.20 -0.45
C ASP A 124 -35.72 25.93 -1.34
N VAL A 125 -35.65 27.27 -1.42
CA VAL A 125 -36.49 28.09 -2.30
C VAL A 125 -36.11 27.86 -3.77
N LEU A 126 -34.80 27.77 -4.06
CA LEU A 126 -34.31 27.47 -5.41
C LEU A 126 -34.72 26.05 -5.84
N LEU A 127 -34.51 25.07 -4.97
CA LEU A 127 -34.94 23.68 -5.21
C LEU A 127 -36.45 23.57 -5.41
N LYS A 128 -37.22 24.37 -4.65
CA LYS A 128 -38.67 24.41 -4.81
C LYS A 128 -39.07 24.95 -6.19
N ASN A 129 -38.42 26.02 -6.65
CA ASN A 129 -38.67 26.59 -7.97
C ASN A 129 -38.29 25.63 -9.11
N LEU A 130 -37.27 24.80 -8.92
CA LEU A 130 -36.85 23.79 -9.90
C LEU A 130 -37.81 22.59 -9.95
N ASN A 131 -38.19 22.04 -8.79
CA ASN A 131 -38.97 20.80 -8.71
C ASN A 131 -40.49 20.99 -8.81
N PHE A 132 -41.03 22.14 -8.39
CA PHE A 132 -42.48 22.36 -8.30
C PHE A 132 -43.01 23.37 -9.33
N ALA A 133 -42.26 23.64 -10.40
CA ALA A 133 -42.75 24.49 -11.48
C ALA A 133 -44.02 23.94 -12.16
N ASP A 134 -44.25 22.61 -12.12
CA ASP A 134 -45.36 21.96 -12.83
C ASP A 134 -46.53 21.47 -11.95
N GLU A 135 -46.36 21.32 -10.61
CA GLU A 135 -47.31 20.52 -9.82
C GLU A 135 -48.24 21.33 -8.89
N PHE A 136 -47.92 22.56 -8.54
CA PHE A 136 -48.78 23.35 -7.65
C PHE A 136 -48.79 24.83 -8.05
N ASP A 137 -49.97 25.44 -7.98
CA ASP A 137 -50.30 26.87 -8.18
C ASP A 137 -49.66 27.74 -7.09
N VAL A 138 -48.35 27.58 -6.92
CA VAL A 138 -47.53 28.16 -5.86
C VAL A 138 -46.91 29.41 -6.43
N GLU A 139 -46.98 30.49 -5.67
CA GLU A 139 -46.23 31.72 -5.95
C GLU A 139 -44.75 31.38 -6.18
N LEU A 140 -44.37 31.34 -7.46
CA LEU A 140 -42.99 31.32 -7.91
C LEU A 140 -42.36 32.61 -7.41
N ASN A 141 -41.64 32.51 -6.29
CA ASN A 141 -40.81 33.63 -5.86
C ASN A 141 -39.73 33.82 -6.91
N GLU A 142 -39.61 35.05 -7.43
CA GLU A 142 -38.57 35.37 -8.40
C GLU A 142 -37.21 34.94 -7.84
N PRO A 143 -36.47 34.03 -8.51
CA PRO A 143 -35.33 33.33 -7.90
C PRO A 143 -34.28 34.28 -7.29
N TYR A 144 -34.10 35.46 -7.87
CA TYR A 144 -33.14 36.47 -7.39
C TYR A 144 -33.52 37.10 -6.04
N LEU A 145 -34.78 37.01 -5.61
CA LEU A 145 -35.21 37.50 -4.29
C LEU A 145 -34.59 36.70 -3.15
N VAL A 146 -34.15 35.47 -3.40
CA VAL A 146 -33.48 34.62 -2.41
C VAL A 146 -32.23 35.27 -1.83
N PHE A 147 -31.56 36.13 -2.60
CA PHE A 147 -30.34 36.81 -2.19
C PHE A 147 -30.61 38.05 -1.31
N LYS A 148 -31.85 38.54 -1.29
CA LYS A 148 -32.18 39.79 -0.60
C LYS A 148 -32.21 39.56 0.90
N GLY A 149 -31.32 40.25 1.62
CA GLY A 149 -31.28 40.23 3.08
C GLY A 149 -30.43 39.11 3.67
N LEU A 150 -29.71 38.34 2.85
CA LEU A 150 -28.69 37.40 3.33
C LEU A 150 -27.49 38.14 3.90
N THR A 151 -26.96 37.62 4.99
CA THR A 151 -25.63 37.98 5.48
C THR A 151 -24.54 37.41 4.56
N VAL A 152 -23.32 37.93 4.68
CA VAL A 152 -22.16 37.41 3.90
C VAL A 152 -21.99 35.91 4.11
N LYS A 153 -22.11 35.45 5.36
CA LYS A 153 -21.99 34.02 5.69
C LYS A 153 -23.09 33.18 5.03
N GLU A 154 -24.33 33.64 5.04
CA GLU A 154 -25.44 32.92 4.40
C GLU A 154 -25.31 32.93 2.88
N MET A 155 -24.72 33.98 2.30
CA MET A 155 -24.41 34.04 0.87
C MET A 155 -23.30 33.06 0.49
N GLU A 156 -22.26 32.92 1.31
CA GLU A 156 -21.21 31.89 1.14
C GLU A 156 -21.80 30.48 1.25
N GLU A 157 -22.63 30.21 2.27
CA GLU A 157 -23.33 28.93 2.42
C GLU A 157 -24.21 28.62 1.19
N LEU A 158 -24.99 29.59 0.70
CA LEU A 158 -25.81 29.42 -0.49
C LEU A 158 -24.99 29.20 -1.75
N HIS A 159 -23.86 29.90 -1.91
CA HIS A 159 -22.95 29.70 -3.03
C HIS A 159 -22.42 28.26 -3.05
N ASP A 160 -21.99 27.74 -1.90
CA ASP A 160 -21.47 26.38 -1.79
C ASP A 160 -22.56 25.33 -2.06
N ASP A 161 -23.78 25.57 -1.56
CA ASP A 161 -24.96 24.75 -1.87
C ASP A 161 -25.25 24.74 -3.38
N ILE A 162 -25.29 25.91 -4.04
CA ILE A 162 -25.50 26.02 -5.50
C ILE A 162 -24.40 25.30 -6.27
N LYS A 163 -23.14 25.47 -5.87
CA LYS A 163 -22.01 24.82 -6.52
C LYS A 163 -22.13 23.29 -6.46
N MET A 164 -22.51 22.74 -5.31
CA MET A 164 -22.76 21.30 -5.16
C MET A 164 -23.87 20.82 -6.12
N HIS A 165 -24.94 21.60 -6.30
CA HIS A 165 -25.97 21.28 -7.30
C HIS A 165 -25.47 21.40 -8.75
N LEU A 166 -24.62 22.39 -9.05
CA LEU A 166 -24.02 22.55 -10.38
C LEU A 166 -23.11 21.36 -10.75
N ASP A 167 -22.43 20.78 -9.76
CA ASP A 167 -21.54 19.64 -9.95
C ASP A 167 -22.32 18.30 -10.09
N LEU A 168 -23.40 18.11 -9.31
CA LEU A 168 -24.07 16.80 -9.17
C LEU A 168 -25.50 16.71 -9.76
N ASP A 169 -26.23 17.82 -9.93
CA ASP A 169 -27.62 17.84 -10.41
C ASP A 169 -27.72 17.82 -11.95
N ARG A 170 -27.21 16.73 -12.55
CA ARG A 170 -27.12 16.56 -14.01
C ARG A 170 -28.22 15.63 -14.57
N GLU A 171 -29.27 15.36 -13.81
CA GLU A 171 -30.34 14.40 -14.15
C GLU A 171 -31.16 14.81 -15.39
N SER A 172 -31.40 16.11 -15.56
CA SER A 172 -32.18 16.67 -16.67
C SER A 172 -31.49 17.90 -17.25
N GLN A 173 -31.65 18.11 -18.56
CA GLN A 173 -31.18 19.33 -19.22
C GLN A 173 -31.80 20.61 -18.64
N VAL A 174 -32.97 20.50 -18.01
CA VAL A 174 -33.62 21.61 -17.29
C VAL A 174 -32.84 21.96 -16.02
N ASN A 175 -32.50 20.96 -15.19
CA ASN A 175 -31.71 21.16 -13.97
C ASN A 175 -30.35 21.75 -14.29
N VAL A 176 -29.67 21.22 -15.32
CA VAL A 176 -28.37 21.75 -15.78
C VAL A 176 -28.48 23.25 -16.10
N LYS A 177 -29.46 23.63 -16.91
CA LYS A 177 -29.66 25.03 -17.31
C LYS A 177 -30.13 25.94 -16.18
N TYR A 178 -30.74 25.38 -15.15
CA TYR A 178 -31.22 26.14 -14.01
C TYR A 178 -30.09 26.54 -13.07
N TRP A 179 -29.11 25.64 -12.89
CA TRP A 179 -27.96 25.88 -12.01
C TRP A 179 -26.81 26.64 -12.70
N GLU A 180 -26.70 26.58 -14.03
CA GLU A 180 -25.75 27.37 -14.84
C GLU A 180 -26.13 28.85 -14.96
#